data_AF-A0A285QL58-F1
#
_entry.id   AF-A0A285QL58-F1
#
_cell.length_a   1.000
_cell.length_b   1.000
_cell.length_c   1.000
_cell.angle_alpha   90.00
_cell.angle_beta   90.00
_cell.angle_gamma   90.00
#
_symmetry.space_group_name_H-M   'P 1'
#
loop_
_entity.id
_entity.type
_entity.pdbx_description
1 polymer ?
#
loop_
_entity_poly.entity_id
_entity_poly.type
_entity_poly.pdbx_seq_one_letter_code
_entity_poly.pdbx_strand_id
1 'polypeptide(L)'
;MSGPVRPYVITGGRSRSTRAELAVESLVSALPGRPELPEPPVLPEHALLNREHRRILALCHSLLSIAEVAAHLGLPLGVVKVLVGDLWDLGAVQVLPPVPQAERLPATLLEEVLVGLRQLR
;
A
#
# COMPACT_ATOMS: atom_id res chain seq x y z
N MET A 1 16.47 15.77 -23.02
CA MET A 1 16.17 16.63 -21.85
C MET A 1 14.78 16.24 -21.34
N SER A 2 14.67 15.42 -20.30
CA SER A 2 13.37 15.09 -19.70
C SER A 2 13.14 16.07 -18.54
N GLY A 3 12.29 17.08 -18.77
CA GLY A 3 11.86 17.99 -17.71
C GLY A 3 11.00 17.26 -16.67
N PRO A 4 10.74 17.85 -15.49
CA PRO A 4 9.92 17.22 -14.46
C PRO A 4 8.54 16.88 -15.02
N VAL A 5 8.20 15.59 -15.03
CA VAL A 5 6.89 15.11 -15.45
C VAL A 5 5.85 15.62 -14.46
N ARG A 6 4.77 16.21 -14.98
CA ARG A 6 3.73 16.76 -14.13
C ARG A 6 2.98 15.61 -13.42
N PRO A 7 2.64 15.74 -12.12
CA PRO A 7 1.99 14.69 -11.35
C PRO A 7 0.75 14.07 -12.01
N TYR A 8 -0.09 14.87 -12.66
CA TYR A 8 -1.29 14.40 -13.36
C TYR A 8 -0.99 13.51 -14.58
N VAL A 9 0.20 13.63 -15.18
CA VAL A 9 0.62 12.73 -16.27
C VAL A 9 0.94 11.35 -15.72
N ILE A 10 1.50 11.27 -14.51
CA ILE A 10 1.85 10.00 -13.86
C ILE A 10 0.59 9.17 -13.56
N THR A 11 -0.49 9.82 -13.14
CA THR A 11 -1.76 9.17 -12.81
C THR A 11 -2.73 9.05 -13.99
N GLY A 12 -2.36 9.56 -15.18
CA GLY A 12 -3.27 9.61 -16.34
C GLY A 12 -4.48 10.53 -16.13
N GLY A 13 -4.32 11.61 -15.36
CA GLY A 13 -5.38 12.59 -15.05
C GLY A 13 -6.21 12.26 -13.81
N ARG A 14 -6.00 11.10 -13.19
CA ARG A 14 -6.74 10.68 -11.99
C ARG A 14 -6.23 11.42 -10.75
N SER A 15 -7.14 12.01 -10.00
CA SER A 15 -6.84 12.76 -8.76
C SER A 15 -7.16 11.99 -7.49
N ARG A 16 -7.86 10.86 -7.60
CA ARG A 16 -8.23 9.98 -6.48
C ARG A 16 -8.07 8.52 -6.88
N SER A 17 -7.64 7.71 -5.91
CA SER A 17 -7.68 6.26 -6.01
C SER A 17 -9.13 5.78 -5.96
N THR A 18 -9.43 4.67 -6.64
CA THR A 18 -10.71 3.94 -6.49
C THR A 18 -10.91 3.46 -5.05
N ARG A 19 -9.81 3.26 -4.31
CA ARG A 19 -9.80 2.94 -2.88
C ARG A 19 -9.74 4.24 -2.07
N ALA A 20 -10.89 4.71 -1.61
CA ALA A 20 -11.04 6.00 -0.93
C ALA A 20 -10.29 6.12 0.40
N GLU A 21 -9.86 5.00 1.01
CA GLU A 21 -9.36 4.94 2.40
C GLU A 21 -7.92 4.44 2.53
N LEU A 22 -7.06 4.75 1.57
CA LEU A 22 -5.62 4.51 1.75
C LEU A 22 -5.05 5.57 2.71
N ALA A 23 -4.95 5.22 3.99
CA ALA A 23 -4.29 6.03 5.01
C ALA A 23 -2.78 6.14 4.72
N VAL A 24 -2.13 7.21 5.15
CA VAL A 24 -0.71 7.41 4.80
C VAL A 24 0.21 6.43 5.54
N GLU A 25 -0.25 5.95 6.67
CA GLU A 25 0.38 4.99 7.56
C GLU A 25 -0.02 3.53 7.25
N SER A 26 -0.90 3.30 6.26
CA SER A 26 -1.19 1.97 5.73
C SER A 26 0.08 1.32 5.18
N LEU A 27 0.32 0.06 5.55
CA LEU A 27 1.53 -0.68 5.15
C LEU A 27 1.28 -1.46 3.86
N VAL A 28 2.18 -1.34 2.89
CA VAL A 28 2.11 -1.95 1.57
C VAL A 28 3.19 -3.04 1.47
N SER A 29 2.83 -4.19 0.92
CA SER A 29 3.73 -5.29 0.61
C SER A 29 3.42 -5.86 -0.77
N ALA A 30 4.44 -6.12 -1.58
CA ALA A 30 4.32 -6.80 -2.85
C ALA A 30 4.04 -8.29 -2.62
N LEU A 31 3.11 -8.85 -3.38
CA LEU A 31 2.79 -10.28 -3.27
C LEU A 31 3.81 -11.12 -4.07
N PRO A 32 4.52 -12.08 -3.43
CA PRO A 32 5.48 -12.94 -4.11
C PRO A 32 4.76 -13.85 -5.11
N GLY A 33 5.35 -14.06 -6.29
CA GLY A 33 4.79 -14.95 -7.32
C GLY A 33 3.94 -14.27 -8.40
N ARG A 34 3.90 -12.94 -8.46
CA ARG A 34 3.63 -12.21 -9.71
C ARG A 34 4.93 -11.64 -10.27
N PRO A 35 5.80 -12.49 -10.86
CA PRO A 35 6.87 -12.00 -11.69
C PRO A 35 6.20 -11.34 -12.89
N GLU A 36 6.50 -10.06 -13.12
CA GLU A 36 6.33 -9.41 -14.41
C GLU A 36 4.96 -9.67 -15.07
N LEU A 37 3.94 -8.91 -14.64
CA LEU A 37 2.74 -8.75 -15.46
C LEU A 37 3.20 -8.46 -16.90
N PRO A 38 2.75 -9.27 -17.89
CA PRO A 38 3.41 -9.38 -19.17
C PRO A 38 3.55 -8.01 -19.86
N GLU A 39 4.72 -7.74 -20.44
CA GLU A 39 4.84 -6.67 -21.43
C GLU A 39 3.88 -6.98 -22.59
N PRO A 40 3.10 -5.99 -23.07
CA PRO A 40 1.80 -6.28 -23.65
C PRO A 40 1.90 -6.92 -25.03
N PRO A 41 0.89 -7.74 -25.36
CA PRO A 41 -0.03 -7.21 -26.35
C PRO A 41 -1.48 -7.25 -25.82
N VAL A 42 -2.18 -6.13 -26.01
CA VAL A 42 -3.65 -6.01 -25.85
C VAL A 42 -4.21 -6.04 -24.41
N LEU A 43 -3.52 -5.43 -23.44
CA LEU A 43 -4.19 -4.95 -22.23
C LEU A 43 -4.61 -3.49 -22.43
N PRO A 44 -5.80 -3.07 -21.97
CA PRO A 44 -6.23 -1.69 -22.13
C PRO A 44 -5.22 -0.73 -21.49
N GLU A 45 -5.07 0.50 -22.00
CA GLU A 45 -3.99 1.43 -21.59
C GLU A 45 -3.90 1.69 -20.08
N HIS A 46 -5.01 1.53 -19.35
CA HIS A 46 -5.07 1.64 -17.89
C HIS A 46 -4.53 0.41 -17.13
N ALA A 47 -4.34 -0.72 -17.80
CA ALA A 47 -3.79 -1.96 -17.24
C ALA A 47 -2.28 -2.11 -17.50
N LEU A 48 -1.65 -1.17 -18.20
CA LEU A 48 -0.20 -1.13 -18.35
C LEU A 48 0.43 -0.50 -17.11
N LEU A 49 1.17 -1.32 -16.35
CA LEU A 49 2.00 -0.81 -15.25
C LEU A 49 3.02 0.19 -15.81
N ASN A 50 2.90 1.46 -15.42
CA ASN A 50 3.92 2.46 -15.76
C ASN A 50 5.21 2.23 -14.94
N ARG A 51 6.25 3.02 -15.20
CA ARG A 51 7.54 2.94 -14.49
C ARG A 51 7.39 3.05 -12.96
N GLU A 52 6.52 3.94 -12.50
CA GLU A 52 6.34 4.20 -11.07
C GLU A 52 5.67 3.02 -10.35
N HIS A 53 4.71 2.34 -10.99
CA HIS A 53 4.14 1.10 -10.46
C HIS A 53 5.21 0.02 -10.23
N ARG A 54 6.11 -0.19 -11.20
CA ARG A 54 7.21 -1.15 -11.06
C ARG A 54 8.17 -0.76 -9.93
N ARG A 55 8.45 0.54 -9.76
CA ARG A 55 9.28 1.03 -8.65
C ARG A 55 8.61 0.80 -7.29
N ILE A 56 7.29 0.97 -7.19
CA ILE A 56 6.54 0.63 -5.97
C ILE A 56 6.67 -0.86 -5.66
N LEU A 57 6.45 -1.74 -6.65
CA LEU A 57 6.63 -3.18 -6.46
C LEU A 57 8.06 -3.55 -6.01
N ALA A 58 9.08 -2.91 -6.58
CA ALA A 58 10.47 -3.10 -6.18
C ALA A 58 10.71 -2.70 -4.72
N LEU A 59 10.22 -1.53 -4.29
CA LEU A 59 10.36 -1.05 -2.90
C LEU A 59 9.58 -1.91 -1.90
N CYS A 60 8.38 -2.34 -2.28
CA CYS A 60 7.49 -3.07 -1.39
C CYS A 60 7.79 -4.58 -1.30
N HIS A 61 8.95 -5.06 -1.75
CA HIS A 61 9.45 -6.37 -1.32
C HIS A 61 9.67 -6.42 0.21
N SER A 62 9.93 -5.25 0.81
CA SER A 62 9.81 -5.01 2.25
C SER A 62 8.48 -4.33 2.58
N LEU A 63 7.98 -4.52 3.80
CA LEU A 63 6.77 -3.87 4.28
C LEU A 63 7.03 -2.37 4.53
N LEU A 64 6.40 -1.48 3.75
CA LEU A 64 6.58 -0.02 3.83
C LEU A 64 5.24 0.70 3.87
N SER A 65 5.15 1.77 4.65
CA SER A 65 3.98 2.66 4.63
C SER A 65 3.85 3.44 3.32
N ILE A 66 2.63 3.88 3.00
CA ILE A 66 2.40 4.76 1.83
C ILE A 66 3.24 6.05 1.92
N ALA A 67 3.41 6.60 3.12
CA ALA A 67 4.25 7.77 3.37
C ALA A 67 5.73 7.50 3.02
N GLU A 68 6.26 6.36 3.44
CA GLU A 68 7.65 5.97 3.13
C GLU A 68 7.83 5.71 1.64
N VAL A 69 6.88 5.04 0.99
CA VAL A 69 6.91 4.84 -0.48
C VAL A 69 6.96 6.19 -1.20
N ALA A 70 6.16 7.17 -0.78
CA ALA A 70 6.19 8.52 -1.34
C ALA A 70 7.53 9.24 -1.13
N ALA A 71 8.10 9.12 0.07
CA ALA A 71 9.42 9.67 0.36
C ALA A 71 10.51 9.03 -0.50
N HIS A 72 10.51 7.71 -0.66
CA HIS A 72 11.48 6.98 -1.50
C HIS A 72 11.37 7.33 -2.99
N LEU A 73 10.16 7.55 -3.49
CA LEU A 73 9.93 7.87 -4.90
C LEU A 73 10.09 9.37 -5.20
N GLY A 74 10.02 10.24 -4.19
CA GLY A 74 9.99 11.69 -4.35
C GLY A 74 8.70 12.18 -5.02
N LEU A 75 7.59 11.43 -4.84
CA LEU A 75 6.30 11.72 -5.48
C LEU A 75 5.29 12.25 -4.45
N PRO A 76 4.34 13.12 -4.86
CA PRO A 76 3.27 13.55 -3.97
C PRO A 76 2.43 12.37 -3.45
N LEU A 77 2.00 12.44 -2.18
CA LEU A 77 1.17 11.39 -1.55
C LEU A 77 -0.06 11.00 -2.37
N GLY A 78 -0.76 11.98 -2.95
CA GLY A 78 -1.93 11.72 -3.78
C GLY A 78 -1.63 10.86 -5.01
N VAL A 79 -0.47 11.07 -5.65
CA VAL A 79 -0.01 10.25 -6.78
C VAL A 79 0.26 8.82 -6.32
N VAL A 80 1.00 8.66 -5.22
CA VAL A 80 1.33 7.33 -4.69
C VAL A 80 0.08 6.57 -4.26
N LYS A 81 -0.90 7.22 -3.62
CA LYS A 81 -2.18 6.59 -3.27
C LYS A 81 -2.95 6.09 -4.50
N VAL A 82 -2.92 6.83 -5.61
CA VAL A 82 -3.51 6.38 -6.88
C VAL A 82 -2.79 5.12 -7.38
N LEU A 83 -1.45 5.18 -7.50
CA LEU A 83 -0.65 4.07 -8.02
C LEU A 83 -0.73 2.80 -7.14
N VAL A 84 -0.74 2.96 -5.80
CA VAL A 84 -0.93 1.85 -4.86
C VAL A 84 -2.34 1.28 -4.97
N GLY A 85 -3.36 2.13 -5.18
CA GLY A 85 -4.73 1.69 -5.45
C GLY A 85 -4.81 0.83 -6.71
N ASP A 86 -4.14 1.24 -7.78
CA ASP A 86 -4.07 0.47 -9.03
C ASP A 86 -3.43 -0.90 -8.81
N LEU A 87 -2.29 -0.94 -8.09
CA LEU A 87 -1.63 -2.20 -7.75
C LEU A 87 -2.50 -3.09 -6.85
N TRP A 88 -3.25 -2.50 -5.93
CA TRP A 88 -4.18 -3.24 -5.08
C TRP A 88 -5.28 -3.86 -5.93
N ASP A 89 -5.94 -3.07 -6.77
CA ASP A 89 -7.06 -3.54 -7.60
C ASP A 89 -6.61 -4.63 -8.58
N LEU A 90 -5.36 -4.56 -9.06
CA LEU A 90 -4.75 -5.63 -9.84
C LEU A 90 -4.48 -6.89 -9.00
N GLY A 91 -4.30 -6.78 -7.68
CA GLY A 91 -3.86 -7.85 -6.79
C GLY A 91 -2.34 -8.06 -6.81
N ALA A 92 -1.58 -7.02 -7.14
CA ALA A 92 -0.11 -7.05 -7.17
C ALA A 92 0.53 -6.68 -5.83
N VAL A 93 -0.20 -5.95 -4.99
CA VAL A 93 0.19 -5.66 -3.60
C VAL A 93 -0.93 -6.08 -2.65
N GLN A 94 -0.53 -6.42 -1.43
CA GLN A 94 -1.41 -6.37 -0.27
C GLN A 94 -1.14 -5.05 0.46
N VAL A 95 -2.18 -4.46 1.03
CA VAL A 95 -2.01 -3.35 1.96
C VAL A 95 -2.77 -3.64 3.24
N LEU A 96 -2.11 -3.38 4.35
CA LEU A 96 -2.65 -3.54 5.68
C LEU A 96 -3.12 -2.17 6.16
N PRO A 97 -4.37 -2.06 6.65
CA PRO A 97 -4.84 -0.82 7.24
C PRO A 97 -4.06 -0.51 8.53
N PRO A 98 -4.07 0.75 8.98
CA PRO A 98 -3.49 1.11 10.26
C PRO A 98 -4.14 0.30 11.38
N VAL A 99 -3.35 -0.11 12.37
CA VAL A 99 -3.90 -0.80 13.55
C VAL A 99 -4.81 0.19 14.29
N PRO A 100 -6.09 -0.13 14.51
CA PRO A 100 -6.97 0.71 15.29
C PRO A 100 -6.36 0.98 16.67
N GLN A 101 -6.54 2.18 17.19
CA GLN A 101 -6.13 2.47 18.56
C GLN A 101 -6.85 1.49 19.49
N ALA A 102 -6.08 0.72 20.25
CA ALA A 102 -6.65 -0.22 21.21
C ALA A 102 -7.44 0.54 22.27
N GLU A 103 -8.64 0.06 22.56
CA GLU A 103 -9.37 0.53 23.73
C GLU A 103 -8.54 0.22 24.99
N ARG A 104 -8.45 1.21 25.87
CA ARG A 104 -7.69 1.07 27.11
C ARG A 104 -8.50 0.23 28.09
N LEU A 105 -8.30 -1.08 28.05
CA LEU A 105 -8.92 -2.01 28.98
C LEU A 105 -8.37 -1.78 30.41
N PRO A 106 -9.20 -2.00 31.45
CA PRO A 106 -8.73 -1.90 32.83
C PRO A 106 -7.68 -2.98 33.09
N ALA A 107 -6.61 -2.62 33.81
CA ALA A 107 -5.51 -3.54 34.11
C ALA A 107 -5.98 -4.81 34.86
N THR A 108 -7.07 -4.70 35.62
CA THR A 108 -7.72 -5.81 36.33
C THR A 108 -8.15 -6.94 35.40
N LEU A 109 -8.53 -6.64 34.15
CA LEU A 109 -8.88 -7.68 33.18
C LEU A 109 -7.68 -8.58 32.84
N LEU A 110 -6.49 -7.99 32.70
CA LEU A 110 -5.27 -8.76 32.42
C LEU A 110 -4.87 -9.61 33.63
N GLU A 111 -5.11 -9.10 34.85
CA GLU A 111 -4.91 -9.86 36.09
C GLU A 111 -5.89 -11.04 36.17
N GLU A 112 -7.16 -10.82 35.88
CA GLU A 112 -8.19 -11.87 35.83
C GLU A 112 -7.86 -12.95 34.80
N VAL A 113 -7.43 -12.56 33.59
CA VAL A 113 -6.98 -13.50 32.56
C VAL A 113 -5.75 -14.29 33.04
N LEU A 114 -4.76 -13.64 33.65
CA LEU A 114 -3.57 -14.31 34.17
C LEU A 114 -3.92 -15.33 35.27
N VAL A 115 -4.81 -14.96 36.18
CA VAL A 115 -5.31 -15.86 37.24
C VAL A 115 -6.03 -17.04 36.61
N GLY A 116 -6.96 -16.79 35.68
CA GLY A 116 -7.69 -17.85 34.98
C GLY A 116 -6.78 -18.82 34.24
N LEU A 117 -5.80 -18.32 33.47
CA LEU A 117 -4.84 -19.16 32.74
C LEU A 117 -3.97 -20.03 33.66
N ARG A 118 -3.65 -19.55 34.87
CA ARG A 118 -2.87 -20.31 35.86
C ARG A 118 -3.68 -21.42 36.53
N GLN A 119 -5.01 -21.28 36.61
CA GLN A 119 -5.91 -22.27 37.21
C GLN A 119 -6.29 -23.41 36.26
N LEU A 120 -5.99 -23.26 34.97
CA LEU A 120 -6.20 -24.30 33.94
C LEU A 120 -5.02 -25.27 33.81
N ARG A 121 -4.04 -25.20 34.71
CA ARG A 121 -2.81 -25.98 34.68
C ARG A 121 -2.71 -26.94 35.85
#